data_AF-C6DI02-F1
#
_entry.id   AF-C6DI02-F1
#
_cell.length_a   1.000
_cell.length_b   1.000
_cell.length_c   1.000
_cell.angle_alpha   90.00
_cell.angle_beta   90.00
_cell.angle_gamma   90.00
#
_symmetry.space_group_name_H-M   'P 1'
#
loop_
_entity.id
_entity.type
_entity.pdbx_description
1 polymer ?
#
loop_
_entity_poly.entity_id
_entity_poly.type
_entity_poly.pdbx_seq_one_letter_code
_entity_poly.pdbx_strand_id
1 'polypeptide(L)'
;MLHKLSSFDQQHTAMLIYVGEIRFGPPYFSLSIDGNALEERVFGKELLWSPDSRYLAVQEWLSTAERDGPQTALLCIDVIEERQCQISQAAGGFIVPIRFEDDTLIYEKQYFGAERNGTTEYEIPFTALSRWSALRLG
;
A
#
# COMPACT_ATOMS: atom_id res chain seq x y z
N MET A 1 -2.03 -16.71 -7.02
CA MET A 1 -2.42 -15.62 -7.95
C MET A 1 -1.28 -14.61 -7.98
N LEU A 2 -0.99 -14.03 -9.16
CA LEU A 2 0.06 -13.03 -9.34
C LEU A 2 -0.58 -11.78 -9.94
N HIS A 3 -0.42 -10.63 -9.28
CA HIS A 3 -0.80 -9.34 -9.85
C HIS A 3 0.48 -8.58 -10.19
N LYS A 4 0.64 -8.24 -11.47
CA LYS A 4 1.77 -7.45 -11.97
C LYS A 4 1.25 -6.11 -12.47
N LEU A 5 1.86 -5.02 -12.02
CA LEU A 5 1.57 -3.67 -12.49
C LEU A 5 2.87 -2.97 -12.87
N SER A 6 2.95 -2.57 -14.15
CA SER A 6 4.02 -1.70 -14.62
C SER A 6 3.72 -0.25 -14.26
N SER A 7 4.77 0.48 -13.93
CA SER A 7 4.78 1.95 -13.89
C SER A 7 4.45 2.55 -15.27
N PHE A 8 4.12 3.84 -15.33
CA PHE A 8 3.61 4.49 -16.55
C PHE A 8 4.64 4.56 -17.67
N ASP A 9 5.89 4.84 -17.33
CA ASP A 9 7.03 4.79 -18.24
C ASP A 9 7.57 3.38 -18.49
N GLN A 10 6.99 2.37 -17.83
CA GLN A 10 7.32 0.95 -17.91
C GLN A 10 8.74 0.59 -17.47
N GLN A 11 9.45 1.48 -16.77
CA GLN A 11 10.80 1.18 -16.27
C GLN A 11 10.76 0.35 -14.99
N HIS A 12 9.71 0.54 -14.19
CA HIS A 12 9.51 -0.19 -12.95
C HIS A 12 8.30 -1.13 -13.01
N THR A 13 8.39 -2.24 -12.28
CA THR A 13 7.32 -3.23 -12.13
C THR A 13 7.11 -3.55 -10.65
N ALA A 14 5.85 -3.46 -10.21
CA ALA A 14 5.40 -4.00 -8.93
C ALA A 14 4.70 -5.36 -9.14
N MET A 15 5.01 -6.34 -8.29
CA MET A 15 4.41 -7.67 -8.31
C MET A 15 3.88 -8.04 -6.93
N LEU A 16 2.58 -8.30 -6.84
CA LEU A 16 1.97 -8.94 -5.68
C LEU A 16 1.87 -10.45 -5.91
N ILE A 17 2.55 -11.20 -5.07
CA ILE A 17 2.59 -12.67 -5.13
C ILE A 17 1.75 -13.20 -3.97
N TYR A 18 0.75 -14.02 -4.27
CA TYR A 18 -0.14 -14.59 -3.24
C TYR A 18 0.66 -15.37 -2.19
N VAL A 19 0.46 -15.02 -0.92
CA VAL A 19 1.08 -15.73 0.22
C VAL A 19 0.03 -16.54 0.97
N GLY A 20 -1.16 -15.99 1.15
CA GLY A 20 -2.23 -16.66 1.88
C GLY A 20 -3.51 -15.84 1.94
N GLU A 21 -4.43 -16.27 2.80
CA GLU A 21 -5.68 -15.59 3.06
C GLU A 21 -5.94 -15.49 4.57
N ILE A 22 -6.52 -14.38 4.99
CA ILE A 22 -7.06 -14.27 6.34
C ILE A 22 -8.30 -15.16 6.40
N ARG A 23 -8.46 -15.92 7.47
CA ARG A 23 -9.62 -16.81 7.62
C ARG A 23 -10.91 -15.98 7.56
N PHE A 24 -11.82 -16.35 6.63
CA PHE A 24 -13.03 -15.57 6.32
C PHE A 24 -12.78 -14.11 5.90
N GLY A 25 -11.56 -13.80 5.47
CA GLY A 25 -11.11 -12.47 5.10
C GLY A 25 -10.47 -12.44 3.71
N PRO A 26 -9.82 -11.31 3.36
CA PRO A 26 -9.19 -11.15 2.07
C PRO A 26 -7.86 -11.91 1.95
N PRO A 27 -7.38 -12.15 0.71
CA PRO A 27 -6.03 -12.61 0.47
C PRO A 27 -5.00 -11.54 0.84
N TYR A 28 -3.79 -11.99 1.19
CA TYR A 28 -2.62 -11.15 1.37
C TYR A 28 -1.42 -11.67 0.57
N PHE A 29 -0.52 -10.76 0.26
CA PHE A 29 0.50 -10.93 -0.76
C PHE A 29 1.87 -10.48 -0.24
N SER A 30 2.94 -11.03 -0.78
CA SER A 30 4.25 -10.39 -0.72
C SER A 30 4.37 -9.39 -1.88
N LEU A 31 5.18 -8.34 -1.69
CA LEU A 31 5.45 -7.34 -2.72
C LEU A 31 6.89 -7.52 -3.23
N SER A 32 7.04 -7.51 -4.55
CA SER A 32 8.33 -7.35 -5.21
C SER A 32 8.31 -6.12 -6.11
N ILE A 33 9.43 -5.40 -6.13
CA ILE A 33 9.67 -4.25 -7.02
C ILE A 33 10.90 -4.59 -7.85
N ASP A 34 10.74 -4.58 -9.17
CA ASP A 34 11.79 -4.90 -10.14
C ASP A 34 12.47 -6.26 -9.90
N GLY A 35 11.69 -7.22 -9.38
CA GLY A 35 12.16 -8.58 -9.09
C GLY A 35 12.78 -8.75 -7.69
N ASN A 36 13.02 -7.67 -6.96
CA ASN A 36 13.56 -7.71 -5.59
C ASN A 36 12.40 -7.69 -4.58
N ALA A 37 12.49 -8.49 -3.52
CA ALA A 37 11.38 -8.67 -2.59
C ALA A 37 11.44 -7.65 -1.45
N LEU A 38 10.28 -7.12 -1.04
CA LEU A 38 10.15 -6.38 0.20
C LEU A 38 9.77 -7.37 1.31
N GLU A 39 10.79 -7.88 1.99
CA GLU A 39 10.67 -8.98 2.96
C GLU A 39 9.96 -8.57 4.27
N GLU A 40 9.57 -9.59 5.05
CA GLU A 40 8.97 -9.47 6.40
C GLU A 40 7.65 -8.68 6.47
N ARG A 41 7.03 -8.38 5.33
CA ARG A 41 5.82 -7.58 5.23
C ARG A 41 4.82 -8.25 4.29
N VAL A 42 3.54 -7.96 4.52
CA VAL A 42 2.44 -8.47 3.71
C VAL A 42 1.52 -7.35 3.30
N PHE A 43 0.94 -7.49 2.11
CA PHE A 43 0.26 -6.42 1.40
C PHE A 43 -1.14 -6.88 0.98
N GLY A 44 -2.03 -5.90 0.85
CA GLY A 44 -3.33 -6.10 0.23
C GLY A 44 -3.18 -6.11 -1.28
N LYS A 45 -4.31 -6.21 -1.98
CA LYS A 45 -4.35 -6.14 -3.45
C LYS A 45 -4.20 -4.71 -3.99
N GLU A 46 -4.36 -3.71 -3.14
CA GLU A 46 -4.46 -2.30 -3.54
C GLU A 46 -3.06 -1.68 -3.65
N LEU A 47 -2.71 -1.25 -4.86
CA LEU A 47 -1.46 -0.54 -5.15
C LEU A 47 -1.67 0.42 -6.33
N LEU A 48 -0.87 1.49 -6.37
CA LEU A 48 -1.00 2.55 -7.36
C LEU A 48 0.36 3.21 -7.63
N TRP A 49 0.74 3.28 -8.91
CA TRP A 49 1.89 4.06 -9.36
C TRP A 49 1.53 5.53 -9.51
N SER A 50 2.46 6.43 -9.17
CA SER A 50 2.36 7.84 -9.53
C SER A 50 2.53 8.05 -11.04
N PRO A 51 1.92 9.09 -11.62
CA PRO A 51 2.00 9.38 -13.06
C PRO A 51 3.42 9.60 -13.58
N ASP A 52 4.33 10.06 -12.71
CA ASP A 52 5.75 10.26 -13.01
C ASP A 52 6.60 8.98 -12.80
N SER A 53 5.97 7.83 -12.56
CA SER A 53 6.61 6.53 -12.29
C SER A 53 7.51 6.46 -11.05
N ARG A 54 7.63 7.53 -10.26
CA ARG A 54 8.58 7.59 -9.14
C ARG A 54 8.08 6.94 -7.86
N TYR A 55 6.79 7.07 -7.58
CA TYR A 55 6.20 6.64 -6.32
C TYR A 55 5.27 5.45 -6.52
N LEU A 56 5.35 4.50 -5.59
CA LEU A 56 4.40 3.41 -5.46
C LEU A 56 3.69 3.55 -4.12
N ALA A 57 2.38 3.78 -4.16
CA ALA A 57 1.52 3.72 -2.99
C ALA A 57 0.90 2.33 -2.89
N VAL A 58 0.97 1.70 -1.72
CA VAL A 58 0.50 0.32 -1.51
C VAL A 58 -0.16 0.16 -0.14
N GLN A 59 -1.22 -0.65 -0.09
CA GLN A 59 -1.84 -1.08 1.15
C GLN A 59 -0.98 -2.18 1.80
N GLU A 60 -0.39 -1.87 2.94
CA GLU A 60 0.26 -2.83 3.83
C GLU A 60 -0.73 -3.37 4.87
N TRP A 61 -0.60 -4.66 5.21
CA TRP A 61 -1.25 -5.26 6.36
C TRP A 61 -0.32 -5.30 7.56
N LEU A 62 -0.77 -4.72 8.66
CA LEU A 62 -0.05 -4.66 9.93
C LEU A 62 -0.32 -5.89 10.82
N SER A 63 -1.42 -6.60 10.57
CA SER A 63 -1.76 -7.88 11.22
C SER A 63 -2.59 -8.74 10.29
N THR A 64 -2.31 -10.04 10.25
CA THR A 64 -3.15 -11.05 9.55
C THR A 64 -3.95 -11.91 10.53
N ALA A 65 -3.90 -11.60 11.83
CA ALA A 65 -4.66 -12.32 12.84
C ALA A 65 -6.14 -11.94 12.79
N GLU A 66 -7.02 -12.92 12.59
CA GLU A 66 -8.47 -12.75 12.47
C GLU A 66 -9.07 -11.87 13.59
N ARG A 67 -8.63 -12.09 14.83
CA ARG A 67 -9.15 -11.40 16.03
C ARG A 67 -8.91 -9.89 16.03
N ASP A 68 -7.90 -9.42 15.31
CA ASP A 68 -7.54 -8.01 15.28
C ASP A 68 -8.42 -7.25 14.27
N GLY A 69 -9.13 -7.95 13.39
CA GLY A 69 -9.78 -7.37 12.23
C GLY A 69 -8.78 -6.75 11.25
N PRO A 70 -9.24 -5.99 10.24
CA PRO A 70 -8.35 -5.35 9.29
C PRO A 70 -7.51 -4.25 9.96
N GLN A 71 -6.19 -4.43 9.95
CA GLN A 71 -5.22 -3.46 10.42
C GLN A 71 -4.32 -3.11 9.24
N THR A 72 -4.55 -1.96 8.60
CA THR A 72 -3.87 -1.61 7.35
C THR A 72 -3.16 -0.27 7.43
N ALA A 73 -2.11 -0.12 6.63
CA ALA A 73 -1.36 1.11 6.46
C ALA A 73 -1.18 1.47 5.00
N LEU A 74 -1.10 2.77 4.72
CA LEU A 74 -0.71 3.29 3.42
C LEU A 74 0.79 3.52 3.44
N LEU A 75 1.51 2.69 2.69
CA LEU A 75 2.93 2.83 2.48
C LEU A 75 3.17 3.57 1.16
N CYS A 76 4.05 4.55 1.18
CA CYS A 76 4.59 5.17 -0.02
C CYS A 76 6.06 4.79 -0.17
N ILE A 77 6.42 4.32 -1.36
CA ILE A 77 7.78 3.95 -1.74
C ILE A 77 8.23 4.90 -2.84
N ASP A 78 9.37 5.55 -2.66
CA ASP A 78 10.09 6.32 -3.68
C ASP A 78 11.13 5.39 -4.29
N VAL A 79 10.87 4.88 -5.50
CA VAL A 79 11.72 3.84 -6.12
C VAL A 79 13.01 4.42 -6.69
N ILE A 80 13.06 5.72 -6.92
CA ILE A 80 14.24 6.41 -7.46
C ILE A 80 15.26 6.68 -6.34
N GLU A 81 14.78 7.17 -5.19
CA GLU A 81 15.63 7.44 -4.02
C GLU A 81 15.75 6.24 -3.07
N GLU A 82 15.17 5.09 -3.44
CA GLU A 82 15.15 3.84 -2.65
C GLU A 82 14.80 4.08 -1.17
N ARG A 83 13.68 4.78 -0.95
CA ARG A 83 13.20 5.12 0.40
C ARG A 83 11.69 4.91 0.52
N GLN A 84 11.21 4.84 1.74
CA GLN A 84 9.80 4.61 2.03
C GLN A 84 9.32 5.40 3.24
N CYS A 85 8.03 5.68 3.30
CA CYS A 85 7.39 6.21 4.49
C CYS A 85 5.96 5.67 4.62
N GLN A 86 5.54 5.42 5.86
CA GLN A 86 4.16 5.06 6.16
C GLN A 86 3.35 6.34 6.40
N ILE A 87 2.38 6.59 5.54
CA ILE A 87 1.61 7.83 5.48
C ILE A 87 0.54 7.87 6.57
N SER A 88 -0.23 6.80 6.69
CA SER A 88 -1.46 6.77 7.46
C SER A 88 -1.85 5.32 7.76
N GLN A 89 -2.63 5.12 8.81
CA GLN A 89 -3.12 3.80 9.23
C GLN A 89 -4.63 3.81 9.41
N ALA A 90 -5.25 2.65 9.20
CA ALA A 90 -6.64 2.36 9.49
C ALA A 90 -6.72 1.15 10.43
N ALA A 91 -7.00 1.42 11.70
CA ALA A 91 -7.28 0.37 12.69
C ALA A 91 -8.74 -0.07 12.59
N GLY A 92 -8.98 -1.37 12.38
CA GLY A 92 -10.31 -1.93 12.12
C GLY A 92 -10.85 -1.58 10.73
N GLY A 93 -9.99 -1.22 9.78
CA GLY A 93 -10.40 -0.82 8.43
C GLY A 93 -9.31 -1.00 7.39
N PHE A 94 -9.69 -0.70 6.15
CA PHE A 94 -8.84 -0.76 4.97
C PHE A 94 -8.42 0.66 4.58
N ILE A 95 -7.20 0.80 4.06
CA ILE A 95 -6.71 2.05 3.49
C ILE A 95 -6.34 1.83 2.02
N VAL A 96 -6.93 2.60 1.11
CA VAL A 96 -6.90 2.32 -0.33
C VAL A 96 -6.32 3.54 -1.05
N PRO A 97 -5.16 3.44 -1.72
CA PRO A 97 -4.72 4.50 -2.62
C PRO A 97 -5.68 4.60 -3.82
N ILE A 98 -6.17 5.81 -4.12
CA ILE A 98 -7.19 6.01 -5.16
C ILE A 98 -6.59 6.61 -6.42
N ARG A 99 -5.89 7.74 -6.27
CA ARG A 99 -5.33 8.50 -7.39
C ARG A 99 -4.25 9.46 -6.93
N PHE A 100 -3.43 9.88 -7.88
CA PHE A 100 -2.55 11.02 -7.73
C PHE A 100 -3.15 12.21 -8.49
N GLU A 101 -3.21 13.36 -7.84
CA GLU A 101 -3.65 14.64 -8.42
C GLU A 101 -2.55 15.66 -8.16
N ASP A 102 -1.89 16.13 -9.22
CA ASP A 102 -0.69 16.96 -9.13
C ASP A 102 0.35 16.35 -8.16
N ASP A 103 0.75 17.10 -7.13
CA ASP A 103 1.68 16.66 -6.08
C ASP A 103 0.97 16.07 -4.85
N THR A 104 -0.25 15.55 -5.01
CA THR A 104 -1.08 15.04 -3.91
C THR A 104 -1.49 13.59 -4.14
N LEU A 105 -1.35 12.77 -3.10
CA LEU A 105 -1.91 11.43 -3.05
C LEU A 105 -3.30 11.49 -2.40
N ILE A 106 -4.31 11.03 -3.16
CA ILE A 106 -5.66 10.84 -2.66
C ILE A 106 -5.86 9.37 -2.28
N TYR A 107 -6.38 9.13 -1.08
CA TYR A 107 -6.62 7.80 -0.55
C TYR A 107 -7.89 7.74 0.29
N GLU A 108 -8.45 6.56 0.45
CA GLU A 108 -9.64 6.33 1.28
C GLU A 108 -9.31 5.52 2.51
N LYS A 109 -10.06 5.75 3.59
CA LYS A 109 -10.23 4.77 4.66
C LYS A 109 -11.64 4.20 4.61
N GLN A 110 -11.73 2.87 4.58
CA GLN A 110 -12.98 2.12 4.45
C GLN A 110 -13.20 1.25 5.69
N TYR A 111 -14.36 1.38 6.32
CA TYR A 111 -14.75 0.64 7.51
C TYR A 111 -16.08 -0.07 7.27
N PHE A 112 -16.20 -1.31 7.75
CA PHE A 112 -17.38 -2.16 7.54
C PHE A 112 -17.91 -2.75 8.86
N GLY A 113 -17.51 -2.19 10.01
CA GLY A 113 -17.90 -2.67 11.33
C GLY A 113 -19.20 -2.03 11.83
N ALA A 114 -19.82 -2.65 12.84
CA ALA A 114 -21.02 -2.10 13.47
C ALA A 114 -20.77 -0.74 14.16
N GLU A 115 -19.58 -0.57 14.76
CA GLU A 115 -19.21 0.67 15.48
C GLU A 115 -18.70 1.78 14.56
N ARG A 116 -18.14 1.41 13.40
CA ARG A 116 -17.64 2.35 12.40
C ARG A 116 -17.87 1.77 11.00
N ASN A 117 -18.65 2.50 10.21
CA ASN A 117 -19.01 2.11 8.85
C ASN A 117 -18.88 3.30 7.90
N GLY A 118 -18.49 3.02 6.66
CA GLY A 118 -18.40 3.99 5.58
C GLY A 118 -16.99 4.25 5.09
N THR A 119 -16.93 5.11 4.08
CA THR A 119 -15.72 5.50 3.37
C THR A 119 -15.47 6.98 3.60
N THR A 120 -14.21 7.35 3.85
CA THR A 120 -13.79 8.75 3.93
C THR A 120 -12.55 8.94 3.07
N GLU A 121 -12.62 9.90 2.15
CA GLU A 121 -11.50 10.32 1.32
C GLU A 121 -10.59 11.28 2.10
N TYR A 122 -9.29 11.15 1.88
CA TYR A 122 -8.24 11.97 2.44
C TYR A 122 -7.25 12.33 1.33
N GLU A 123 -6.62 13.49 1.50
CA GLU A 123 -5.57 13.98 0.63
C GLU A 123 -4.30 14.23 1.43
N ILE A 124 -3.14 13.96 0.82
CA ILE A 124 -1.85 14.33 1.40
C ILE A 124 -0.89 14.82 0.32
N PRO A 125 -0.36 16.05 0.44
CA PRO A 125 0.70 16.53 -0.43
C PRO A 125 2.00 15.74 -0.21
N PHE A 126 2.74 15.46 -1.28
CA PHE A 126 4.05 14.80 -1.19
C PHE A 126 5.05 15.58 -0.33
N THR A 127 4.97 16.92 -0.35
CA THR A 127 5.79 17.81 0.48
C THR A 127 5.53 17.65 1.98
N ALA A 128 4.38 17.10 2.37
CA ALA A 128 4.04 16.80 3.76
C ALA A 128 4.52 15.40 4.20
N LEU A 129 4.97 14.55 3.26
CA LEU A 129 5.52 13.24 3.60
C LEU A 129 6.82 13.39 4.37
N SER A 130 6.84 12.83 5.56
CA SER A 130 7.97 12.88 6.48
C SER A 130 8.34 11.47 6.93
N ARG A 131 9.43 11.36 7.70
CA ARG A 131 9.91 10.09 8.26
C ARG A 131 10.27 9.05 7.21
N TRP A 132 10.84 9.51 6.10
CA TRP A 132 11.47 8.64 5.12
C TRP A 132 12.56 7.79 5.76
N SER A 133 12.52 6.50 5.50
CA SER A 133 13.56 5.53 5.87
C SER A 133 14.03 4.79 4.62
N ALA A 134 15.22 4.19 4.68
CA ALA A 134 15.73 3.40 3.57
C ALA A 134 14.76 2.26 3.21
N LEU A 135 14.52 2.09 1.92
CA LEU A 135 13.87 0.90 1.38
C LEU A 135 14.88 -0.23 1.44
N ARG A 136 14.46 -1.39 1.96
CA ARG A 136 15.30 -2.59 2.00
C ARG A 136 14.63 -3.65 1.15
N LEU A 137 15.20 -3.89 -0.02
CA LEU A 137 14.81 -4.97 -0.91
C LEU A 137 15.85 -6.09 -0.81
N GLY A 138 15.39 -7.34 -0.82
CA GLY A 138 16.21 -8.56 -0.81
C GLY A 138 16.37 -9.17 -2.19
#